data_AF-A0A645IZI2-F1
#
_entry.id   AF-A0A645IZI2-F1
#
_cell.length_a   1.000
_cell.length_b   1.000
_cell.length_c   1.000
_cell.angle_alpha   90.00
_cell.angle_beta   90.00
_cell.angle_gamma   90.00
#
_symmetry.space_group_name_H-M   'P 1'
#
loop_
_entity.id
_entity.type
_entity.pdbx_description
1 polymer ?
#
loop_
_entity_poly.entity_id
_entity_poly.type
_entity_poly.pdbx_seq_one_letter_code
_entity_poly.pdbx_strand_id
1 'polypeptide(L)'
;MGLDLSEAYNLSDDEKQAVADAADKAYDLNVVCGTYDDLADQGYIDRENLYFTSGVLISVEVDEDSVKDDAFTFDAEKWRGGDGAIFYDDCAASLGADGWGYTVGSFAIS
;
A
#
# COMPACT_ATOMS: atom_id res chain seq x y z
N MET A 1 6.84 9.45 2.09
CA MET A 1 6.41 8.16 1.50
C MET A 1 4.98 8.34 1.06
N GLY A 2 4.63 7.95 -0.17
CA GLY A 2 3.23 7.90 -0.61
C GLY A 2 2.60 6.61 -0.12
N LEU A 3 1.34 6.68 0.33
CA LEU A 3 0.57 5.51 0.75
C LEU A 3 -0.81 5.54 0.08
N ASP A 4 -1.05 4.57 -0.80
CA ASP A 4 -2.32 4.38 -1.48
C ASP A 4 -3.09 3.22 -0.82
N LEU A 5 -4.17 3.58 -0.14
CA LEU A 5 -5.14 2.66 0.48
C LEU A 5 -6.52 2.82 -0.15
N SER A 6 -6.61 3.42 -1.35
CA SER A 6 -7.89 3.62 -2.03
C SER A 6 -8.63 2.30 -2.21
N GLU A 7 -7.89 1.22 -2.50
CA GLU A 7 -8.39 -0.14 -2.71
C GLU A 7 -8.31 -1.05 -1.47
N ALA A 8 -8.00 -0.50 -0.30
CA ALA A 8 -8.15 -1.21 0.97
C ALA A 8 -9.62 -1.13 1.46
N TYR A 9 -10.53 -1.83 0.76
CA TYR A 9 -11.98 -1.74 0.97
C TYR A 9 -12.46 -2.23 2.34
N ASN A 10 -11.65 -3.05 3.01
CA ASN A 10 -11.92 -3.55 4.36
C ASN A 10 -11.62 -2.53 5.47
N LEU A 11 -11.17 -1.32 5.13
CA LEU A 11 -10.91 -0.22 6.07
C LEU A 11 -11.81 0.98 5.79
N SER A 12 -12.34 1.58 6.84
CA SER A 12 -12.95 2.91 6.79
C SER A 12 -11.90 4.01 6.59
N ASP A 13 -12.31 5.21 6.20
CA ASP A 13 -11.40 6.35 6.01
C ASP A 13 -10.61 6.68 7.29
N ASP A 14 -11.26 6.59 8.46
CA ASP A 14 -10.60 6.79 9.76
C ASP A 14 -9.54 5.71 10.04
N GLU A 15 -9.79 4.46 9.65
CA GLU A 15 -8.82 3.36 9.79
C GLU A 15 -7.67 3.50 8.79
N LYS A 16 -7.93 3.94 7.56
CA LYS A 16 -6.87 4.26 6.59
C LYS A 16 -5.95 5.36 7.12
N GLN A 17 -6.51 6.40 7.74
CA GLN A 17 -5.72 7.42 8.40
C GLN A 17 -4.92 6.86 9.58
N ALA A 18 -5.51 5.98 10.40
CA ALA A 18 -4.80 5.35 11.51
C ALA A 18 -3.62 4.50 11.04
N VAL A 19 -3.74 3.81 9.89
CA VAL A 19 -2.62 3.08 9.26
C VAL A 19 -1.51 4.04 8.83
N ALA A 20 -1.86 5.17 8.22
CA ALA A 20 -0.89 6.18 7.80
C ALA A 20 -0.13 6.78 9.00
N ASP A 21 -0.84 7.14 10.07
CA ASP A 21 -0.25 7.65 11.31
C ASP A 21 0.66 6.60 11.98
N ALA A 22 0.25 5.34 11.95
CA ALA A 22 1.06 4.24 12.47
C ALA A 22 2.35 4.06 11.66
N ALA A 23 2.28 4.16 10.33
CA ALA A 23 3.44 4.08 9.45
C ALA A 23 4.40 5.26 9.65
N ASP A 24 3.87 6.48 9.74
CA ASP A 24 4.65 7.71 10.02
C ASP A 24 5.45 7.56 11.32
N LYS A 25 4.77 7.15 12.39
CA LYS A 25 5.40 6.92 13.70
C LYS A 25 6.39 5.75 13.71
N ALA A 26 6.09 4.65 13.00
CA ALA A 26 6.93 3.46 13.01
C ALA A 26 8.25 3.66 12.27
N TYR A 27 8.22 4.45 11.20
CA TYR A 27 9.36 4.62 10.29
C TYR A 27 10.01 6.00 10.36
N ASP A 28 9.47 6.94 11.13
CA ASP A 28 9.93 8.34 11.21
C ASP A 28 10.03 8.97 9.80
N LEU A 29 8.99 8.72 8.99
CA LEU A 29 8.86 9.19 7.62
C LEU A 29 7.67 10.13 7.53
N ASN A 30 7.75 11.18 6.70
CA ASN A 30 6.58 11.96 6.31
C ASN A 30 5.69 11.13 5.37
N VAL A 31 4.62 10.53 5.90
CA VAL A 31 3.65 9.74 5.13
C VAL A 31 2.56 10.64 4.56
N VAL A 32 2.30 10.51 3.26
CA VAL A 32 1.24 11.25 2.56
C VAL A 32 0.32 10.24 1.89
N CYS A 33 -0.96 10.28 2.23
CA CYS A 33 -1.98 9.43 1.62
C CYS A 33 -2.47 10.02 0.29
N GLY A 34 -2.71 9.14 -0.68
CA GLY A 34 -3.30 9.52 -1.96
C GLY A 34 -3.03 8.46 -3.02
N THR A 35 -3.87 8.47 -4.05
CA THR A 35 -3.62 7.66 -5.25
C THR A 35 -2.39 8.16 -6.00
N TYR A 36 -1.90 7.38 -6.95
CA TYR A 36 -0.86 7.83 -7.89
C TYR A 36 -1.18 9.22 -8.48
N ASP A 37 -2.43 9.42 -8.90
CA ASP A 37 -2.85 10.67 -9.52
C ASP A 37 -2.92 11.83 -8.52
N ASP A 38 -3.43 11.61 -7.31
CA ASP A 38 -3.46 12.64 -6.27
C ASP A 38 -2.04 13.11 -5.92
N LEU A 39 -1.10 12.17 -5.79
CA LEU A 39 0.29 12.47 -5.43
C LEU A 39 1.05 13.13 -6.57
N ALA A 40 0.72 12.79 -7.81
CA ALA A 40 1.23 13.47 -8.99
C ALA A 40 0.70 14.92 -9.10
N ASP A 41 -0.58 15.15 -8.86
CA ASP A 41 -1.18 16.49 -8.84
C ASP A 41 -0.57 17.39 -7.75
N GLN A 42 -0.18 16.79 -6.63
CA GLN A 42 0.53 17.44 -5.53
C GLN A 42 2.04 17.66 -5.80
N GLY A 43 2.57 17.14 -6.92
CA GLY A 43 3.96 17.30 -7.32
C GLY A 43 4.95 16.34 -6.67
N TYR A 44 4.48 15.30 -5.97
CA TYR A 44 5.35 14.24 -5.44
C TYR A 44 5.82 13.28 -6.53
N ILE A 45 4.97 13.02 -7.52
CA ILE A 45 5.25 12.13 -8.64
C ILE A 45 5.38 12.95 -9.93
N ASP A 46 6.47 12.74 -10.65
CA ASP A 46 6.66 13.26 -11.99
C ASP A 46 6.03 12.29 -12.99
N ARG A 47 4.83 12.62 -13.49
CA ARG A 47 4.10 11.75 -14.45
C ARG A 47 4.82 11.62 -15.79
N GLU A 48 5.51 12.67 -16.22
CA GLU A 48 6.14 12.67 -17.55
C GLU A 48 7.35 11.72 -17.57
N ASN A 49 8.12 11.72 -16.49
CA ASN A 49 9.32 10.91 -16.35
C ASN A 49 9.11 9.62 -15.55
N LEU A 50 7.87 9.35 -15.10
CA LEU A 50 7.47 8.16 -14.34
C LEU A 50 8.36 7.86 -13.13
N TYR A 51 8.54 8.83 -12.23
CA TYR A 51 9.26 8.57 -10.97
C TYR A 51 8.74 9.39 -9.79
N PHE A 52 8.87 8.81 -8.60
CA PHE A 52 8.64 9.52 -7.35
C PHE A 52 9.85 10.40 -7.04
N THR A 53 9.63 11.72 -6.95
CA THR A 53 10.72 12.72 -6.84
C THR A 53 11.60 12.52 -5.61
N SER A 54 10.98 12.23 -4.45
CA SER A 54 11.69 11.98 -3.19
C SER A 54 10.93 10.98 -2.31
N GLY A 55 10.88 9.71 -2.73
CA GLY A 55 10.19 8.68 -1.96
C GLY A 55 9.93 7.42 -2.75
N VAL A 56 8.94 6.66 -2.29
CA VAL A 56 8.29 5.55 -2.99
C VAL A 56 6.79 5.69 -2.72
N LEU A 57 5.97 5.15 -3.62
CA LEU A 57 4.56 4.87 -3.40
C LEU A 57 4.43 3.43 -2.90
N ILE A 58 3.72 3.24 -1.80
CA ILE A 58 3.25 1.92 -1.36
C ILE A 58 1.76 1.87 -1.66
N SER A 59 1.30 0.85 -2.37
CA SER A 59 -0.14 0.58 -2.56
C SER A 59 -0.52 -0.76 -1.95
N VAL A 60 -1.75 -0.86 -1.48
CA VAL A 60 -2.38 -2.10 -1.03
C VAL A 60 -3.77 -2.20 -1.67
N GLU A 61 -3.99 -3.27 -2.40
CA GLU A 61 -5.26 -3.59 -3.06
C GLU A 61 -5.84 -4.84 -2.41
N VAL A 62 -7.04 -4.73 -1.83
CA VAL A 62 -7.72 -5.86 -1.19
C VAL A 62 -8.73 -6.45 -2.15
N ASP A 63 -8.70 -7.77 -2.33
CA ASP A 63 -9.76 -8.48 -3.03
C ASP A 63 -11.04 -8.43 -2.19
N GLU A 64 -11.99 -7.58 -2.58
CA GLU A 64 -13.23 -7.33 -1.83
C GLU A 64 -14.03 -8.63 -1.60
N ASP A 65 -14.03 -9.54 -2.59
CA ASP A 65 -14.76 -10.81 -2.52
C ASP A 65 -14.11 -11.82 -1.55
N SER A 66 -12.85 -11.59 -1.17
CA SER A 66 -12.11 -12.44 -0.24
C SER A 66 -12.37 -12.12 1.24
N VAL A 67 -12.94 -10.95 1.54
CA VAL A 67 -12.99 -10.38 2.90
C VAL A 67 -13.91 -11.19 3.80
N LYS A 68 -13.36 -11.62 4.93
CA LYS A 68 -14.02 -12.30 6.05
C LYS A 68 -13.60 -11.64 7.35
N ASP A 69 -14.32 -11.93 8.43
CA ASP A 69 -14.03 -11.39 9.77
C ASP A 69 -12.57 -11.63 10.22
N ASP A 70 -11.95 -12.74 9.77
CA ASP A 70 -10.64 -13.20 10.22
C ASP A 70 -9.65 -13.47 9.08
N ALA A 71 -9.98 -13.15 7.83
CA ALA A 71 -9.10 -13.39 6.68
C ALA A 71 -9.47 -12.55 5.45
N PHE A 72 -8.49 -12.25 4.60
CA PHE A 72 -8.66 -11.65 3.28
C PHE A 72 -7.40 -11.86 2.43
N THR A 73 -7.52 -11.68 1.12
CA THR A 73 -6.39 -11.62 0.18
C THR A 73 -6.15 -10.20 -0.31
N PHE A 74 -4.90 -9.92 -0.66
CA PHE A 74 -4.48 -8.59 -1.09
C PHE A 74 -3.24 -8.68 -1.98
N ASP A 75 -3.03 -7.64 -2.77
CA ASP A 75 -1.77 -7.37 -3.45
C ASP A 75 -1.13 -6.12 -2.84
N ALA A 76 0.19 -6.04 -2.89
CA ALA A 76 0.92 -4.87 -2.43
C ALA A 76 2.09 -4.53 -3.36
N GLU A 77 2.26 -3.24 -3.64
CA GLU A 77 3.34 -2.76 -4.49
C GLU A 77 4.18 -1.72 -3.76
N LYS A 78 5.50 -1.77 -3.95
CA LYS A 78 6.40 -0.65 -3.72
C LYS A 78 6.89 -0.12 -5.06
N TRP A 79 6.44 1.07 -5.43
CA TRP A 79 6.81 1.74 -6.68
C TRP A 79 7.74 2.93 -6.43
N ARG A 80 8.86 2.99 -7.13
CA ARG A 80 9.76 4.15 -7.16
C ARG A 80 9.68 4.90 -8.49
N GLY A 81 9.46 4.17 -9.58
CA GLY A 81 9.50 4.69 -10.94
C GLY A 81 9.34 3.57 -11.98
N GLY A 82 9.32 3.95 -13.26
CA GLY A 82 9.03 3.04 -14.39
C GLY A 82 9.86 1.75 -14.43
N ASP A 83 11.11 1.78 -13.95
CA ASP A 83 12.04 0.63 -13.90
C ASP A 83 12.38 0.21 -12.45
N GLY A 84 11.51 0.54 -11.49
CA GLY A 84 11.79 0.31 -10.08
C GLY A 84 10.53 0.02 -9.30
N ALA A 85 10.05 -1.21 -9.40
CA ALA A 85 8.88 -1.68 -8.67
C ALA A 85 9.13 -3.05 -8.01
N ILE A 86 8.48 -3.28 -6.88
CA ILE A 86 8.44 -4.57 -6.18
C ILE A 86 6.98 -4.93 -5.98
N PHE A 87 6.60 -6.14 -6.36
CA PHE A 87 5.24 -6.65 -6.30
C PHE A 87 5.16 -7.83 -5.34
N TYR A 88 4.11 -7.85 -4.53
CA TYR A 88 3.72 -8.95 -3.67
C TYR A 88 2.29 -9.32 -4.04
N ASP A 89 2.14 -10.36 -4.87
CA ASP A 89 0.84 -10.75 -5.43
C ASP A 89 0.30 -11.99 -4.71
N ASP A 90 -1.02 -12.17 -4.78
CA ASP A 90 -1.75 -13.29 -4.16
C ASP A 90 -1.42 -13.44 -2.67
N CYS A 91 -1.25 -12.32 -1.95
CA CYS A 91 -1.00 -12.37 -0.51
C CYS A 91 -2.28 -12.75 0.23
N ALA A 92 -2.13 -13.45 1.34
CA ALA A 92 -3.25 -13.83 2.21
C ALA A 92 -2.96 -13.39 3.65
N ALA A 93 -3.88 -12.63 4.23
CA ALA A 93 -3.87 -12.23 5.64
C ALA A 93 -4.86 -13.09 6.42
N SER A 94 -4.50 -13.45 7.66
CA SER A 94 -5.38 -14.18 8.58
C SER A 94 -5.14 -13.80 10.03
N LEU A 95 -6.19 -13.75 10.84
CA LEU A 95 -6.14 -13.47 12.26
C LEU A 95 -5.92 -14.76 13.07
N GLY A 96 -4.75 -14.87 13.70
CA GLY A 96 -4.40 -15.97 14.59
C GLY A 96 -4.46 -15.59 16.07
N ALA A 97 -4.02 -16.51 16.93
CA ALA A 97 -3.96 -16.28 18.38
C ALA A 97 -3.01 -15.13 18.77
N ASP A 98 -1.97 -14.88 17.98
CA ASP A 98 -0.97 -13.84 18.21
C ASP A 98 -1.28 -12.53 17.45
N GLY A 99 -2.47 -12.43 16.85
CA GLY A 99 -2.88 -11.30 16.01
C GLY A 99 -2.80 -11.61 14.52
N TRP A 100 -2.85 -10.56 13.70
CA TRP A 100 -2.81 -10.68 12.24
C TRP A 100 -1.44 -11.15 11.75
N GLY A 101 -1.44 -12.12 10.84
CA GLY A 101 -0.28 -12.55 10.06
C GLY A 101 -0.62 -12.61 8.59
N TYR A 102 0.40 -12.75 7.73
CA TYR A 102 0.21 -12.88 6.29
C TYR A 102 1.20 -13.85 5.65
N THR A 103 0.84 -14.35 4.47
CA THR A 103 1.71 -15.11 3.56
C THR A 103 1.79 -14.40 2.22
N VAL A 104 2.98 -14.38 1.61
CA VAL A 104 3.19 -13.88 0.25
C VAL A 104 2.98 -15.05 -0.73
N GLY A 105 2.10 -14.87 -1.71
CA GLY A 105 1.88 -15.83 -2.77
C GLY A 105 3.00 -15.79 -3.81
N SER A 106 3.16 -14.64 -4.45
CA SER A 106 4.20 -14.36 -5.45
C SER A 106 5.00 -13.11 -5.10
N PHE A 107 6.24 -13.07 -5.57
CA PHE A 107 7.13 -11.92 -5.43
C PHE A 107 7.81 -11.63 -6.76
N ALA A 108 7.71 -10.39 -7.23
CA ALA A 108 8.34 -9.94 -8.46
C ALA A 108 9.07 -8.60 -8.28
N ILE A 109 10.06 -8.37 -9.13
CA ILE A 109 10.79 -7.09 -9.24
C ILE A 109 10.80 -6.71 -10.71
N SER A 110 10.47 -5.45 -11.00
CA SER A 110 10.63 -4.83 -12.32
C SER A 110 11.69 -3.75 -12.30
#